data_AF-A0A354J8D2-F1
#
_entry.id   AF-A0A354J8D2-F1
#
_cell.length_a   1.000
_cell.length_b   1.000
_cell.length_c   1.000
_cell.angle_alpha   90.00
_cell.angle_beta   90.00
_cell.angle_gamma   90.00
#
_symmetry.space_group_name_H-M   'P 1'
#
loop_
_entity.id
_entity.type
_entity.pdbx_description
1 polymer ?
#
loop_
_entity_poly.entity_id
_entity_poly.type
_entity_poly.pdbx_seq_one_letter_code
_entity_poly.pdbx_strand_id
1 'polypeptide(L)' 'KCYTINKVKNIALFVGPEGGFSEQEVEKCIAIGYNVAGLGKRILRAETAAISAIAIIMYEMDELK' A
#
# COMPACT_ATOMS: atom_id res chain seq x y z
N LYS A 1 5.59 8.15 -13.69
CA LYS A 1 6.95 7.59 -13.62
C LYS A 1 6.84 6.13 -14.02
N CYS A 2 7.45 5.73 -15.13
CA CYS A 2 7.47 4.36 -15.62
C CYS A 2 8.28 3.48 -14.65
N TYR A 3 7.62 2.94 -13.63
CA TYR A 3 8.16 1.78 -12.93
C TYR A 3 7.87 0.58 -13.84
N THR A 4 8.89 -0.21 -14.18
CA THR A 4 8.69 -1.47 -14.90
C THR A 4 8.02 -2.44 -13.94
N ILE A 5 6.68 -2.35 -13.80
CA ILE A 5 5.91 -3.13 -12.84
C ILE A 5 6.10 -4.65 -13.08
N ASN A 6 6.36 -5.03 -14.34
CA ASN A 6 6.69 -6.38 -14.76
C ASN A 6 7.93 -7.00 -14.09
N LYS A 7 8.75 -6.21 -13.36
CA LYS A 7 9.89 -6.71 -12.57
C LYS A 7 9.56 -6.97 -11.10
N VAL A 8 8.42 -6.49 -10.60
CA VAL A 8 8.01 -6.69 -9.20
C VAL A 8 7.34 -8.05 -9.09
N LYS A 9 8.00 -9.00 -8.40
CA LYS A 9 7.48 -10.36 -8.22
C LYS A 9 6.57 -10.51 -7.01
N ASN A 10 6.88 -9.82 -5.93
CA ASN A 10 6.18 -9.93 -4.65
C ASN A 10 5.98 -8.52 -4.06
N ILE A 11 4.81 -8.29 -3.48
CA ILE A 11 4.50 -7.06 -2.75
C ILE A 11 4.03 -7.44 -1.35
N ALA A 12 4.61 -6.82 -0.33
CA ALA A 12 4.12 -6.88 1.04
C ALA A 12 3.39 -5.57 1.35
N LEU A 13 2.13 -5.68 1.76
CA LEU A 13 1.28 -4.54 2.11
C LEU A 13 0.97 -4.58 3.61
N PHE A 14 1.17 -3.46 4.29
CA PHE A 14 0.75 -3.24 5.67
C PHE A 14 -0.43 -2.28 5.67
N VAL A 15 -1.54 -2.71 6.26
CA VAL A 15 -2.73 -1.87 6.46
C VAL A 15 -2.97 -1.78 7.95
N GLY A 16 -2.97 -0.56 8.47
CA GLY A 16 -3.14 -0.32 9.91
C GLY A 16 -4.58 -0.55 10.36
N PRO A 17 -4.80 -0.69 11.68
CA PRO A 17 -6.14 -0.68 12.27
C PRO A 17 -6.80 0.69 12.11
N GLU A 18 -8.02 0.86 12.61
CA GLU A 18 -8.77 2.12 12.54
C GLU A 18 -8.02 3.33 13.13
N GLY A 19 -7.17 3.09 14.14
CA GLY A 19 -6.31 4.10 14.75
C GLY A 19 -5.02 4.40 13.96
N GLY A 20 -4.77 3.69 12.86
CA GLY A 20 -3.55 3.78 12.08
C GLY A 20 -2.32 3.17 12.78
N PHE A 21 -1.15 3.44 12.22
CA PHE A 21 0.14 3.14 12.82
C PHE A 21 0.63 4.34 13.63
N SER A 22 1.34 4.08 14.72
CA SER A 22 2.10 5.12 15.42
C SER A 22 3.25 5.64 14.55
N GLU A 23 3.69 6.87 14.81
CA GLU A 23 4.84 7.46 14.11
C GLU A 23 6.08 6.57 14.21
N GLN A 24 6.32 5.97 15.39
CA GLN A 24 7.47 5.09 15.61
C GLN A 24 7.40 3.79 14.80
N GLU A 25 6.21 3.23 14.57
CA GLU A 25 6.03 2.05 13.72
C GLU A 25 6.31 2.42 12.25
N VAL A 26 5.81 3.56 11.79
CA VAL A 26 6.04 4.06 10.43
C VAL A 26 7.53 4.32 10.20
N GLU A 27 8.21 4.98 11.14
CA GLU A 27 9.66 5.23 11.07
C GLU A 27 10.47 3.93 10.98
N LYS A 28 10.12 2.91 11.77
CA LYS A 28 10.76 1.58 11.69
C LYS A 28 10.54 0.93 10.34
N CYS A 29 9.33 0.99 9.79
CA CYS A 29 9.03 0.48 8.46
C CYS A 29 9.84 1.21 7.37
N ILE A 30 9.94 2.53 7.43
CA ILE A 30 10.76 3.31 6.49
C ILE A 30 12.24 2.92 6.62
N ALA A 31 12.75 2.76 7.85
CA ALA A 31 14.15 2.40 8.10
C ALA A 31 14.54 1.02 7.52
N ILE A 32 13.59 0.08 7.41
CA ILE A 32 13.82 -1.24 6.78
C ILE A 32 13.44 -1.26 5.28
N GLY A 33 13.13 -0.10 4.69
CA GLY A 33 12.94 0.07 3.25
C GLY A 33 11.49 0.02 2.74
N TYR A 34 10.49 0.09 3.61
CA TYR A 34 9.10 0.24 3.18
C TYR A 34 8.83 1.67 2.71
N ASN A 35 7.87 1.79 1.77
CA ASN A 35 7.38 3.07 1.28
C ASN A 35 6.00 3.35 1.88
N VAL A 36 5.75 4.61 2.24
CA VAL A 36 4.43 5.08 2.67
C VAL A 36 3.64 5.54 1.45
N ALA A 37 2.41 5.06 1.30
CA ALA A 37 1.52 5.40 0.18
C ALA A 37 0.15 5.85 0.67
N GLY A 38 -0.40 6.89 0.05
CA GLY A 38 -1.77 7.35 0.30
C GLY A 38 -2.75 6.81 -0.74
N LEU A 39 -4.01 6.58 -0.34
CA LEU A 39 -5.10 6.08 -1.21
C LEU A 39 -6.08 7.19 -1.64
N GLY A 40 -5.56 8.41 -1.79
CA GLY A 40 -6.34 9.60 -2.16
C GLY A 40 -6.72 10.49 -0.98
N LYS A 41 -7.67 11.41 -1.20
CA LYS A 41 -8.00 12.49 -0.25
C LYS A 41 -8.96 12.09 0.88
N ARG A 42 -9.64 10.95 0.75
CA ARG A 42 -10.63 10.48 1.73
C ARG A 42 -9.97 9.53 2.72
N ILE A 43 -10.29 9.68 4.01
CA ILE A 43 -9.93 8.68 5.01
C ILE A 43 -10.78 7.44 4.75
N LEU A 44 -10.13 6.34 4.39
CA LEU A 44 -10.76 5.04 4.20
C LEU A 44 -10.77 4.29 5.52
N ARG A 45 -11.81 3.48 5.76
CA ARG A 45 -11.79 2.48 6.82
C ARG A 45 -10.75 1.40 6.52
N ALA A 46 -10.25 0.72 7.54
CA ALA A 46 -9.16 -0.25 7.41
C ALA A 46 -9.46 -1.32 6.32
N GLU A 47 -10.65 -1.89 6.35
CA GLU A 47 -11.11 -2.88 5.37
C GLU A 47 -11.19 -2.31 3.94
N THR A 48 -11.65 -1.06 3.81
CA THR A 48 -11.76 -0.39 2.51
C THR A 48 -10.39 -0.02 1.96
N ALA A 49 -9.47 0.40 2.82
CA ALA A 49 -8.08 0.69 2.45
C ALA A 49 -7.37 -0.57 1.93
N ALA A 50 -7.55 -1.71 2.62
CA ALA A 50 -6.96 -2.98 2.21
C ALA A 50 -7.46 -3.43 0.83
N ILE A 51 -8.78 -3.49 0.64
CA ILE A 51 -9.38 -3.94 -0.64
C ILE A 51 -9.01 -2.97 -1.77
N SER A 52 -9.06 -1.66 -1.52
CA SER A 52 -8.71 -0.65 -2.55
C SER A 52 -7.24 -0.74 -2.95
N ALA A 53 -6.33 -0.88 -1.99
CA ALA A 53 -4.90 -1.01 -2.28
C ALA A 53 -4.59 -2.26 -3.11
N ILE A 54 -5.17 -3.41 -2.75
CA ILE A 54 -5.01 -4.65 -3.51
C ILE A 54 -5.55 -4.48 -4.93
N ALA A 55 -6.75 -3.92 -5.09
CA ALA A 55 -7.35 -3.71 -6.42
C ALA A 55 -6.48 -2.81 -7.31
N ILE A 56 -5.94 -1.72 -6.76
CA ILE A 56 -5.03 -0.81 -7.48
C ILE A 56 -3.74 -1.55 -7.87
N ILE A 57 -3.14 -2.30 -6.96
CA ILE A 57 -1.92 -3.07 -7.22
C ILE A 57 -2.17 -4.07 -8.35
N MET A 58 -3.24 -4.85 -8.28
CA MET A 58 -3.60 -5.83 -9.31
C MET A 58 -3.88 -5.19 -10.66
N TYR A 59 -4.58 -4.04 -10.68
CA TYR A 59 -4.84 -3.27 -11.90
C TYR A 59 -3.54 -2.77 -12.54
N GLU A 60 -2.67 -2.16 -11.75
CA GLU A 60 -1.38 -1.66 -12.25
C GLU A 60 -0.46 -2.80 -12.70
N MET A 61 -0.57 -3.99 -12.08
CA MET A 61 0.16 -5.21 -12.47
C MET A 61 -0.46 -5.97 -13.65
N ASP A 62 -1.53 -5.45 -14.27
CA ASP A 62 -2.25 -6.12 -15.38
C ASP A 62 -2.81 -7.51 -15.01
N GLU A 63 -3.11 -7.73 -13.72
CA GLU A 63 -3.75 -8.94 -13.20
C GLU A 63 -5.28 -8.81 -13.11
N LEU A 64 -5.78 -7.57 -13.14
CA LEU A 64 -7.21 -7.25 -13.18
C LEU A 64 -7.59 -6.83 -14.60
N LYS A 65 -8.51 -7.56 -15.24
CA LYS A 65 -9.02 -7.26 -16.59
C LYS A 65 -10.19 -6.29 -16.57
#